data_AF-A0A957IP15-F1
#
_entry.id   AF-A0A957IP15-F1
#
_cell.length_a   1.000
_cell.length_b   1.000
_cell.length_c   1.000
_cell.angle_alpha   90.00
_cell.angle_beta   90.00
_cell.angle_gamma   90.00
#
_symmetry.space_group_name_H-M   'P 1'
#
loop_
_entity.id
_entity.type
_entity.pdbx_description
1 polymer ?
#
loop_
_entity_poly.entity_id
_entity_poly.type
_entity_poly.pdbx_seq_one_letter_code
_entity_poly.pdbx_strand_id
1 'polypeptide(L)'
;MIETKTTWKDSGYDCDHCGGKILLRTDFETGQPRRECYQCEVCGCQWRLNGDVLRVGHGNECQAAQQDRVLEADEEEQLSRRFVIILGIVAFLLVARFGGMAALRFLIPLALAIVILIALTRFAREKGWW
;
A
#
# COMPACT_ATOMS: atom_id res chain seq x y z
N MET A 1 11.00 -32.88 -7.07
CA MET A 1 11.84 -32.48 -5.92
C MET A 1 11.78 -30.96 -5.88
N ILE A 2 11.45 -30.36 -4.74
CA ILE A 2 11.46 -28.89 -4.60
C ILE A 2 12.87 -28.50 -4.19
N GLU A 3 13.58 -27.80 -5.09
CA GLU A 3 14.90 -27.25 -4.79
C GLU A 3 14.72 -25.81 -4.32
N THR A 4 15.35 -25.48 -3.20
CA THR A 4 15.47 -24.11 -2.71
C THR A 4 16.92 -23.69 -2.74
N LYS A 5 17.21 -22.50 -3.27
CA LYS A 5 18.55 -21.92 -3.33
C LYS A 5 18.48 -20.44 -2.99
N THR A 6 19.19 -20.05 -1.94
CA THR A 6 19.39 -18.63 -1.60
C THR A 6 20.80 -18.21 -1.99
N THR A 7 20.91 -17.08 -2.69
CA THR A 7 22.20 -16.45 -3.00
C THR A 7 22.26 -15.05 -2.44
N TRP A 8 23.46 -14.65 -2.03
CA TRP A 8 23.73 -13.32 -1.48
C TRP A 8 24.77 -12.63 -2.36
N LYS A 9 24.51 -11.38 -2.70
CA LYS A 9 25.44 -10.54 -3.45
C LYS A 9 25.57 -9.20 -2.74
N ASP A 10 26.79 -8.67 -2.66
CA ASP A 10 27.00 -7.30 -2.22
C ASP A 10 26.23 -6.34 -3.15
N SER A 11 25.38 -5.50 -2.56
CA SER A 11 24.61 -4.51 -3.31
C SER A 11 25.39 -3.22 -3.55
N GLY A 12 26.50 -3.00 -2.83
CA GLY A 12 27.27 -1.76 -2.85
C GLY A 12 26.66 -0.61 -2.04
N TYR A 13 25.58 -0.87 -1.31
CA TYR A 13 24.94 0.11 -0.43
C TYR A 13 25.25 -0.21 1.04
N ASP A 14 25.38 0.85 1.83
CA ASP A 14 25.47 0.77 3.28
C ASP A 14 24.13 1.15 3.91
N CYS A 15 23.84 0.58 5.07
CA CYS A 15 22.62 0.87 5.81
C CYS A 15 22.73 2.22 6.49
N ASP A 16 21.85 3.16 6.12
CA ASP A 16 21.80 4.51 6.70
C ASP A 16 21.61 4.53 8.22
N HIS A 17 21.07 3.44 8.78
CA HIS A 17 20.77 3.34 10.20
C HIS A 17 21.95 2.85 11.05
N CYS A 18 22.67 1.83 10.57
CA CYS A 18 23.70 1.15 11.37
C CYS A 18 25.07 1.09 10.69
N GLY A 19 25.20 1.59 9.47
CA GLY A 19 26.43 1.56 8.66
C GLY A 19 26.84 0.18 8.15
N GLY A 20 26.02 -0.86 8.38
CA GLY A 20 26.30 -2.22 7.91
C GLY A 20 26.01 -2.40 6.42
N LYS A 21 26.75 -3.31 5.75
CA LYS A 21 26.55 -3.53 4.31
C LYS A 21 25.16 -4.11 4.02
N ILE A 22 24.58 -3.65 2.93
CA ILE A 22 23.33 -4.18 2.40
C ILE A 22 23.69 -5.25 1.36
N LEU A 23 23.09 -6.43 1.52
CA LEU A 23 23.23 -7.55 0.62
C LEU A 23 21.93 -7.73 -0.16
N LEU A 24 22.05 -7.95 -1.47
CA LEU A 24 20.96 -8.46 -2.30
C LEU A 24 20.82 -9.96 -2.06
N ARG A 25 19.71 -10.36 -1.45
CA ARG A 25 19.30 -11.74 -1.27
C ARG A 25 18.35 -12.14 -2.39
N THR A 26 18.71 -13.20 -3.08
CA THR A 26 17.89 -13.81 -4.13
C THR A 26 17.52 -15.23 -3.71
N ASP A 27 16.23 -15.45 -3.49
CA ASP A 27 15.66 -16.77 -3.18
C ASP A 27 15.04 -17.38 -4.45
N PHE A 28 15.46 -18.61 -4.74
CA PHE A 28 14.94 -19.44 -5.81
C PHE A 28 14.26 -20.67 -5.21
N GLU A 29 13.05 -20.96 -5.65
CA GLU A 29 12.30 -22.16 -5.30
C GLU A 29 11.67 -22.73 -6.57
N THR A 30 11.78 -24.05 -6.78
CA THR A 30 11.22 -24.72 -7.96
C THR A 30 9.72 -24.44 -8.08
N GLY A 31 9.29 -23.89 -9.22
CA GLY A 31 7.88 -23.59 -9.50
C GLY A 31 7.39 -22.26 -8.93
N GLN A 32 8.26 -21.46 -8.30
CA GLN A 32 7.95 -20.11 -7.87
C GLN A 32 8.80 -19.06 -8.60
N PRO A 33 8.29 -17.83 -8.78
CA PRO A 33 9.12 -16.74 -9.27
C PRO A 33 10.25 -16.45 -8.29
N ARG A 34 11.40 -16.05 -8.82
CA ARG A 34 12.54 -15.60 -8.05
C ARG A 34 12.12 -14.43 -7.14
N ARG A 35 12.47 -14.50 -5.87
CA ARG A 35 12.20 -13.44 -4.89
C ARG A 35 13.50 -12.72 -4.57
N GLU A 36 13.50 -11.41 -4.73
CA GLU A 36 14.66 -10.56 -4.49
C GLU A 36 14.35 -9.56 -3.37
N CYS A 37 15.26 -9.43 -2.42
CA CYS A 37 15.16 -8.46 -1.34
C CYS A 37 16.55 -7.97 -0.93
N TYR A 38 16.61 -6.77 -0.40
CA TYR A 38 17.80 -6.21 0.21
C TYR A 38 17.78 -6.51 1.70
N GLN A 39 18.91 -6.89 2.27
CA GLN A 39 19.04 -7.15 3.69
C GLN A 39 20.34 -6.57 4.23
N CYS A 40 20.27 -5.84 5.33
CA CYS A 40 21.47 -5.41 6.04
C CYS A 40 22.07 -6.57 6.84
N GLU A 41 23.39 -6.76 6.72
CA GLU A 41 24.13 -7.81 7.44
C GLU A 41 24.21 -7.57 8.96
N VAL A 42 24.12 -6.31 9.40
CA VAL A 42 24.30 -5.92 10.81
C VAL A 42 22.96 -5.85 11.54
N CYS A 43 22.01 -5.05 11.06
CA CYS A 43 20.72 -4.89 11.75
C CYS A 43 19.70 -5.96 11.35
N GLY A 44 19.90 -6.67 10.23
CA GLY A 44 19.02 -7.73 9.76
C GLY A 44 17.73 -7.27 9.09
N CYS A 45 17.57 -5.96 8.88
CA CYS A 45 16.38 -5.37 8.27
C CYS A 45 16.32 -5.71 6.78
N GLN A 46 15.12 -5.99 6.29
CA GLN A 46 14.89 -6.43 4.92
C GLN A 46 13.91 -5.53 4.19
N TRP A 47 14.22 -5.24 2.94
CA TRP A 47 13.43 -4.37 2.07
C TRP A 47 13.22 -5.03 0.71
N ARG A 48 12.10 -4.70 0.06
CA ARG A 48 11.90 -4.94 -1.37
C ARG A 48 12.67 -3.89 -2.18
N LEU A 49 12.80 -4.15 -3.47
CA LEU A 49 13.37 -3.21 -4.45
C LEU A 49 12.65 -1.84 -4.48
N ASN A 50 11.35 -1.80 -4.19
CA ASN A 50 10.59 -0.55 -4.12
C ASN A 50 10.68 0.17 -2.77
N GLY A 51 11.50 -0.32 -1.83
CA GLY A 51 11.67 0.28 -0.51
C GLY A 51 10.67 -0.17 0.55
N ASP A 52 9.74 -1.08 0.22
CA ASP A 52 8.82 -1.67 1.19
C ASP A 52 9.57 -2.52 2.19
N VAL A 53 9.30 -2.32 3.48
CA VAL A 53 9.88 -3.14 4.55
C VAL A 53 9.25 -4.53 4.51
N LEU A 54 10.07 -5.57 4.35
CA LEU A 54 9.65 -6.97 4.44
C LEU A 54 9.78 -7.50 5.86
N ARG A 55 10.84 -7.11 6.54
CA ARG A 55 11.16 -7.58 7.88
C ARG A 55 11.95 -6.51 8.62
N VAL A 56 11.46 -6.17 9.80
CA VAL A 56 12.21 -5.37 10.75
C VAL A 56 13.23 -6.29 11.42
N GLY A 57 14.50 -5.88 11.38
CA GLY A 57 15.59 -6.57 12.04
C GLY A 57 15.65 -6.28 13.53
N HIS A 58 16.79 -6.55 14.16
CA HIS A 58 17.00 -6.42 15.61
C HIS A 58 17.67 -5.11 16.04
N GLY A 59 18.04 -4.24 15.09
CA GLY A 59 18.54 -2.90 15.41
C GLY A 59 17.43 -1.98 15.93
N ASN A 60 17.71 -1.23 16.99
CA ASN A 60 16.78 -0.25 17.56
C ASN A 60 16.35 0.78 16.51
N GLU A 61 17.26 1.15 15.62
CA GLU A 61 17.08 2.12 14.56
C GLU A 61 16.05 1.64 13.53
N CYS A 62 16.05 0.34 13.21
CA CYS A 62 15.04 -0.23 12.32
C CYS A 62 13.66 -0.30 12.96
N GLN A 63 13.59 -0.52 14.27
CA GLN A 63 12.32 -0.52 14.98
C GLN A 63 11.73 0.90 15.01
N ALA A 64 12.56 1.92 15.25
CA ALA A 64 12.15 3.32 15.16
C ALA A 64 11.65 3.68 13.76
N ALA A 65 12.40 3.34 12.71
CA ALA A 65 11.99 3.59 11.33
C ALA A 65 10.67 2.89 10.94
N GLN A 66 10.38 1.73 11.52
CA GLN A 66 9.08 1.07 11.32
C GLN A 66 7.95 1.83 12.04
N GLN A 67 8.20 2.35 13.24
CA GLN A 67 7.20 3.10 13.99
C GLN A 67 6.79 4.36 13.24
N ASP A 68 7.75 5.11 12.70
CA ASP A 68 7.46 6.32 11.92
C ASP A 68 6.57 6.02 10.71
N ARG A 69 6.84 4.94 9.97
CA ARG A 69 6.01 4.50 8.83
C ARG A 69 4.59 4.09 9.24
N VAL A 70 4.45 3.43 10.40
CA VAL A 70 3.13 3.06 10.93
C VAL A 70 2.36 4.32 11.32
N LEU A 71 3.02 5.30 11.93
CA LEU A 71 2.40 6.58 12.29
C LEU A 71 1.93 7.34 11.04
N GLU A 72 2.76 7.43 10.00
CA GLU A 72 2.38 8.06 8.73
C GLU A 72 1.17 7.36 8.08
N ALA A 73 1.16 6.02 8.06
CA ALA A 73 0.04 5.24 7.53
C ALA A 73 -1.25 5.42 8.35
N ASP A 74 -1.13 5.46 9.68
CA ASP A 74 -2.25 5.71 10.59
C ASP A 74 -2.81 7.14 10.39
N GLU A 75 -1.95 8.13 10.17
CA GLU A 75 -2.36 9.50 9.87
C GLU A 75 -3.14 9.60 8.55
N GLU A 76 -2.69 8.94 7.49
CA GLU A 76 -3.41 8.87 6.22
C GLU A 76 -4.78 8.19 6.36
N GLU A 77 -4.83 7.06 7.08
CA GLU A 77 -6.10 6.37 7.35
C GLU A 77 -7.04 7.25 8.17
N GLN A 78 -6.51 7.91 9.20
CA GLN A 78 -7.29 8.80 10.05
C GLN A 78 -7.82 10.00 9.26
N LEU A 79 -7.03 10.57 8.36
CA LEU A 79 -7.44 11.65 7.47
C LEU A 79 -8.56 11.20 6.53
N SER A 80 -8.39 10.05 5.88
CA SER A 80 -9.41 9.43 5.01
C SER A 80 -10.73 9.20 5.78
N ARG A 81 -10.65 8.62 6.97
CA ARG A 81 -11.82 8.40 7.84
C ARG A 81 -12.50 9.71 8.22
N ARG A 82 -11.75 10.76 8.56
CA ARG A 82 -12.30 12.10 8.85
C ARG A 82 -13.02 12.68 7.64
N PHE A 83 -12.45 12.58 6.43
CA PHE A 83 -13.10 13.04 5.21
C PHE A 83 -14.42 12.30 4.95
N VAL A 84 -14.46 10.98 5.11
CA VAL A 84 -15.70 10.19 4.94
C VAL A 84 -16.78 10.62 5.94
N ILE A 85 -16.43 10.83 7.20
CA ILE A 85 -17.37 11.30 8.23
C ILE A 85 -17.92 12.69 7.86
N ILE A 86 -17.05 13.63 7.49
CA ILE A 86 -17.45 14.99 7.11
C ILE A 86 -18.38 14.94 5.89
N LEU A 87 -18.04 14.16 4.87
CA LEU A 87 -18.83 14.03 3.65
C LEU A 87 -20.22 13.42 3.94
N GLY A 88 -20.28 12.44 4.85
CA GLY A 88 -21.53 11.87 5.35
C GLY A 88 -22.41 12.90 6.09
N ILE A 89 -21.82 13.72 6.96
CA ILE A 89 -22.54 14.79 7.68
C ILE A 89 -23.07 15.84 6.69
N VAL A 90 -22.25 16.27 5.74
CA VAL A 90 -22.66 17.24 4.70
C VAL A 90 -23.81 16.68 3.87
N ALA A 91 -23.73 15.42 3.43
CA ALA A 91 -24.80 14.76 2.69
C ALA A 91 -26.10 14.70 3.52
N PHE A 92 -26.02 14.33 4.79
CA PHE A 92 -27.17 14.30 5.69
C PHE A 92 -27.81 15.69 5.87
N LEU A 93 -27.00 16.72 6.08
CA LEU A 93 -27.48 18.11 6.21
C LEU A 93 -28.14 18.60 4.91
N LEU A 94 -27.59 18.26 3.74
CA LEU A 94 -28.22 18.60 2.45
C LEU A 94 -29.58 17.93 2.29
N VAL A 95 -29.70 16.65 2.65
CA VAL A 95 -30.98 15.92 2.63
C VAL A 95 -31.99 16.55 3.58
N ALA A 96 -31.58 16.88 4.81
CA ALA A 96 -32.44 17.52 5.80
C ALA A 96 -32.86 18.93 5.38
N ARG A 97 -31.93 19.74 4.84
CA ARG A 97 -32.14 21.14 4.44
C ARG A 97 -33.03 21.28 3.20
N PHE A 98 -32.93 20.34 2.25
CA PHE A 98 -33.70 20.34 1.00
C PHE A 98 -34.93 19.43 1.03
N GLY A 99 -35.40 19.04 2.23
CA GLY A 99 -36.69 18.40 2.40
C GLY A 99 -36.78 16.95 1.93
N GLY A 100 -35.69 16.18 2.01
CA GLY A 100 -35.66 14.71 1.91
C GLY A 100 -35.95 14.12 0.52
N MET A 101 -37.09 14.46 -0.07
CA MET A 101 -37.60 13.86 -1.32
C MET A 101 -37.00 14.47 -2.59
N ALA A 102 -36.64 15.76 -2.59
CA ALA A 102 -36.04 16.38 -3.78
C ALA A 102 -34.58 15.92 -3.98
N ALA A 103 -33.77 15.89 -2.92
CA ALA A 103 -32.37 15.51 -2.97
C ALA A 103 -32.16 14.02 -3.28
N LEU A 104 -32.98 13.12 -2.71
CA LEU A 104 -32.91 11.68 -3.00
C LEU A 104 -33.13 11.39 -4.49
N ARG A 105 -34.01 12.16 -5.14
CA ARG A 105 -34.36 12.03 -6.55
C ARG A 105 -33.21 12.40 -7.49
N PHE A 106 -32.26 13.22 -7.04
CA PHE A 106 -31.05 13.56 -7.81
C PHE A 106 -29.83 12.73 -7.40
N LEU A 107 -29.70 12.34 -6.13
CA LEU A 107 -28.56 11.55 -5.65
C LEU A 107 -28.59 10.10 -6.14
N ILE A 108 -29.76 9.46 -6.20
CA ILE A 108 -29.91 8.08 -6.71
C ILE A 108 -29.48 7.95 -8.18
N PRO A 109 -29.96 8.78 -9.13
CA PRO A 109 -29.51 8.67 -10.52
C PRO A 109 -28.04 9.07 -10.71
N LEU A 110 -27.50 9.99 -9.90
CA LEU A 110 -26.09 10.36 -9.96
C LEU A 110 -25.20 9.21 -9.47
N ALA A 111 -25.57 8.55 -8.37
CA ALA A 111 -24.87 7.36 -7.86
C ALA A 111 -24.93 6.20 -8.88
N LEU A 112 -26.09 5.95 -9.48
CA LEU A 112 -26.23 4.96 -10.55
C LEU A 112 -25.38 5.30 -11.78
N ALA A 113 -25.35 6.56 -12.21
CA ALA A 113 -24.52 7.00 -13.32
C ALA A 113 -23.03 6.78 -13.04
N ILE A 114 -22.58 7.09 -11.82
CA ILE A 114 -21.19 6.84 -11.38
C ILE A 114 -20.88 5.33 -11.41
N VAL A 115 -21.76 4.48 -10.88
CA VAL A 115 -21.58 3.02 -10.90
C VAL A 115 -21.50 2.48 -12.32
N ILE A 116 -22.35 2.97 -13.23
CA ILE A 116 -22.34 2.59 -14.65
C ILE A 116 -21.01 3.03 -15.31
N LEU A 117 -20.55 4.26 -15.06
CA LEU A 117 -19.28 4.77 -15.58
C LEU A 117 -18.09 3.94 -15.09
N ILE A 118 -18.07 3.55 -13.81
CA ILE A 118 -17.04 2.69 -13.23
C ILE A 118 -17.07 1.29 -13.87
N ALA A 119 -18.27 0.72 -14.06
CA ALA A 119 -18.42 -0.58 -14.71
C ALA A 119 -17.92 -0.54 -16.17
N LEU A 120 -18.26 0.51 -16.91
CA LEU A 120 -17.82 0.69 -18.31
C LEU A 120 -16.30 0.89 -18.41
N THR A 121 -15.70 1.69 -17.53
CA THR A 121 -14.24 1.90 -17.52
C THR A 121 -13.47 0.63 -17.14
N ARG A 122 -13.99 -0.16 -16.20
CA ARG A 122 -13.44 -1.49 -15.88
C ARG A 122 -13.55 -2.44 -17.07
N PHE A 123 -14.71 -2.50 -17.70
CA PHE A 123 -14.94 -3.36 -18.86
C PHE A 123 -14.09 -2.95 -20.08
N ALA A 124 -13.88 -1.65 -20.29
CA ALA A 124 -13.00 -1.13 -21.34
C ALA A 124 -11.54 -1.54 -21.13
N ARG A 125 -11.06 -1.52 -19.87
CA ARG A 125 -9.73 -2.02 -19.51
C ARG A 125 -9.58 -3.52 -19.73
N GLU A 126 -10.59 -4.32 -19.39
CA GLU A 126 -10.56 -5.77 -19.58
C GLU A 126 -10.57 -6.18 -21.06
N LYS A 127 -11.20 -5.38 -21.94
CA LYS A 127 -11.22 -5.63 -23.39
C LYS A 127 -10.06 -5.02 -24.17
N GLY A 128 -9.07 -4.43 -23.50
CA GLY A 128 -7.86 -3.91 -24.14
C GLY A 128 -8.11 -2.78 -25.15
N TRP A 129 -9.17 -1.99 -24.94
CA TRP A 129 -9.44 -0.80 -25.74
C TRP A 129 -8.78 0.42 -25.11
N TRP A 130 -7.46 0.33 -24.91
CA TRP A 130 -6.45 1.39 -24.70
C TRP A 130 -5.11 0.74 -24.36
#